data_AF-A0A2V6QUI7-F1
#
_entry.id   AF-A0A2V6QUI7-F1
#
_cell.length_a   1.000
_cell.length_b   1.000
_cell.length_c   1.000
_cell.angle_alpha   90.00
_cell.angle_beta   90.00
_cell.angle_gamma   90.00
#
_symmetry.space_group_name_H-M   'P 1'
#
loop_
_entity.id
_entity.type
_entity.pdbx_description
1 polymer ?
#
loop_
_entity_poly.entity_id
_entity_poly.type
_entity_poly.pdbx_seq_one_letter_code
_entity_poly.pdbx_strand_id
1 'polypeptide(L)'
;SGGVWGLERGYCLMIGGERAVVERLDPVFRTLAPGLGTVPRTPGREKAGGTAEHGYLYCGPSGAGHFVKMVHNGIEYGLMQAYAEGLDIFRNAGSKDLDPDLRYDLDIADIAEVWRRGSVVASWLLDLTAQALVEDPTLSNYTGVVADSGEGRWTIMAAIEEGVPVDVLSASLYVRFRSRQDHTFAEKVLSAMRQKFGGHVERPSGG
;
A
#
# COMPACT_ATOMS: atom_id res chain seq x y z
N SER A 1 3.54 8.91 -10.60
CA SER A 1 3.90 8.27 -9.31
C SER A 1 5.32 8.68 -8.95
N GLY A 2 5.70 8.68 -7.67
CA GLY A 2 7.04 9.06 -7.19
C GLY A 2 7.07 10.11 -6.08
N GLY A 3 5.96 10.85 -5.87
CA GLY A 3 5.84 11.81 -4.78
C GLY A 3 6.94 12.89 -4.79
N VAL A 4 7.38 13.29 -3.60
CA VAL A 4 8.42 14.32 -3.42
C VAL A 4 9.78 13.93 -4.01
N TRP A 5 10.07 12.63 -4.14
CA TRP A 5 11.33 12.12 -4.66
C TRP A 5 11.46 12.22 -6.18
N GLY A 6 10.36 12.49 -6.89
CA GLY A 6 10.39 12.55 -8.34
C GLY A 6 11.18 13.73 -8.91
N LEU A 7 11.43 14.78 -8.12
CA LEU A 7 12.29 15.89 -8.55
C LEU A 7 13.73 15.42 -8.81
N GLU A 8 14.24 14.53 -7.95
CA GLU A 8 15.62 14.03 -8.04
C GLU A 8 15.71 12.74 -8.85
N ARG A 9 14.68 11.88 -8.77
CA ARG A 9 14.69 10.53 -9.32
C ARG A 9 13.85 10.35 -10.59
N GLY A 10 13.11 11.38 -10.98
CA GLY A 10 12.09 11.30 -12.04
C GLY A 10 10.77 10.69 -11.57
N TYR A 11 9.71 10.96 -12.32
CA TYR A 11 8.35 10.50 -12.05
C TYR A 11 7.98 9.33 -12.95
N CYS A 12 7.37 8.27 -12.38
CA CYS A 12 6.73 7.26 -13.21
C CYS A 12 5.43 7.83 -13.82
N LEU A 13 5.36 7.89 -15.15
CA LEU A 13 4.26 8.54 -15.88
C LEU A 13 3.40 7.53 -16.64
N MET A 14 2.10 7.55 -16.37
CA MET A 14 1.09 6.74 -17.05
C MET A 14 0.18 7.69 -17.84
N ILE A 15 0.23 7.59 -19.17
CA ILE A 15 -0.27 8.65 -20.06
C ILE A 15 -1.42 8.10 -20.89
N GLY A 16 -2.57 8.79 -20.88
CA GLY A 16 -3.70 8.51 -21.75
C GLY A 16 -4.04 9.73 -22.60
N GLY A 17 -4.40 9.53 -23.86
CA GLY A 17 -4.78 10.62 -24.76
C GLY A 17 -4.72 10.24 -26.24
N GLU A 18 -4.83 11.22 -27.13
CA GLU A 18 -4.60 11.00 -28.55
C GLU A 18 -3.13 10.70 -28.81
N ARG A 19 -2.85 9.61 -29.53
CA ARG A 19 -1.48 9.13 -29.79
C ARG A 19 -0.56 10.21 -30.37
N ALA A 20 -1.01 10.96 -31.38
CA ALA A 20 -0.20 12.00 -32.02
C ALA A 20 0.16 13.15 -31.05
N VAL A 21 -0.72 13.47 -30.10
CA VAL A 21 -0.46 14.48 -29.06
C VAL A 21 0.56 13.95 -28.06
N VAL A 22 0.42 12.70 -27.63
CA VAL A 22 1.37 12.05 -26.70
C VAL A 22 2.75 11.94 -27.32
N GLU A 23 2.85 11.55 -28.60
CA GLU A 23 4.11 11.48 -29.34
C GLU A 23 4.78 12.85 -29.46
N ARG A 24 4.00 13.92 -29.72
CA ARG A 24 4.52 15.29 -29.74
C ARG A 24 5.07 15.74 -28.37
N LEU A 25 4.52 15.23 -27.27
CA LEU A 25 4.93 15.54 -25.90
C LEU A 25 6.06 14.63 -25.38
N ASP A 26 6.56 13.69 -26.18
CA ASP A 26 7.64 12.76 -25.78
C ASP A 26 8.84 13.45 -25.13
N PRO A 27 9.38 14.59 -25.63
CA PRO A 27 10.50 15.27 -24.98
C PRO A 27 10.19 15.73 -23.55
N VAL A 28 8.94 16.10 -23.26
CA VAL A 28 8.51 16.52 -21.92
C VAL A 28 8.46 15.32 -21.00
N PHE A 29 7.83 14.22 -21.43
CA PHE A 29 7.75 13.00 -20.62
C PHE A 29 9.13 12.41 -20.35
N ARG A 30 10.01 12.40 -21.35
CA ARG A 30 11.39 11.94 -21.20
C ARG A 30 12.18 12.77 -20.19
N THR A 31 11.93 14.09 -20.12
CA THR A 31 12.58 14.98 -19.15
C THR A 31 12.08 14.73 -17.73
N LEU A 32 10.79 14.44 -17.57
CA LEU A 32 10.17 14.22 -16.26
C LEU A 32 10.38 12.80 -15.74
N ALA A 33 10.57 11.82 -16.61
CA ALA A 33 10.69 10.41 -16.24
C ALA A 33 12.12 10.06 -15.78
N PRO A 34 12.31 8.96 -15.02
CA PRO A 34 13.62 8.53 -14.52
C PRO A 34 14.66 8.19 -15.59
N GLY A 35 14.22 7.95 -16.83
CA GLY A 35 15.07 7.32 -17.85
C GLY A 35 15.36 5.86 -17.49
N LEU A 36 16.46 5.31 -18.01
CA LEU A 36 16.84 3.91 -17.72
C LEU A 36 17.22 3.69 -16.24
N GLY A 37 17.54 4.76 -15.52
CA GLY A 37 17.91 4.72 -14.10
C GLY A 37 19.06 3.76 -13.82
N THR A 38 19.04 3.17 -12.62
CA THR A 38 20.00 2.16 -12.14
C THR A 38 19.39 0.77 -12.03
N VAL A 39 18.11 0.62 -12.38
CA VAL A 39 17.41 -0.67 -12.35
C VAL A 39 17.95 -1.53 -13.50
N PRO A 40 18.40 -2.76 -13.24
CA PRO A 40 18.84 -3.66 -14.30
C PRO A 40 17.72 -3.85 -15.33
N ARG A 41 18.06 -3.80 -16.62
CA ARG A 41 17.10 -4.08 -17.69
C ARG A 41 16.51 -5.47 -17.48
N THR A 42 15.19 -5.58 -17.62
CA THR A 42 14.51 -6.87 -17.56
C THR A 42 15.02 -7.77 -18.70
N PRO A 43 15.51 -9.00 -18.42
CA PRO A 43 15.95 -9.91 -19.47
C PRO A 43 14.85 -10.14 -20.53
N GLY A 44 15.20 -10.03 -21.81
CA GLY A 44 14.25 -10.17 -22.92
C GLY A 44 13.59 -8.85 -23.34
N ARG A 45 13.73 -7.77 -22.55
CA ARG A 45 13.10 -6.48 -22.86
C ARG A 45 13.75 -5.77 -24.04
N GLU A 46 14.97 -6.14 -24.40
CA GLU A 46 15.64 -5.65 -25.61
C GLU A 46 14.87 -5.95 -26.90
N LYS A 47 13.96 -6.94 -26.88
CA LYS A 47 13.09 -7.30 -28.00
C LYS A 47 11.82 -6.45 -28.06
N ALA A 48 11.48 -5.75 -26.98
CA ALA A 48 10.31 -4.89 -26.89
C ALA A 48 10.72 -3.44 -27.11
N GLY A 49 10.03 -2.73 -28.01
CA GLY A 49 10.21 -1.30 -28.21
C GLY A 49 9.44 -0.44 -27.19
N GLY A 50 9.42 0.86 -27.45
CA GLY A 50 8.63 1.84 -26.70
C GLY A 50 9.37 2.42 -25.50
N THR A 51 8.62 3.10 -24.63
CA THR A 51 9.17 4.02 -23.63
C THR A 51 9.15 3.47 -22.21
N ALA A 52 8.61 2.26 -22.01
CA ALA A 52 8.38 1.70 -20.67
C ALA A 52 9.65 1.61 -19.82
N GLU A 53 10.79 1.25 -20.42
CA GLU A 53 12.09 1.17 -19.72
C GLU A 53 12.61 2.53 -19.27
N HIS A 54 12.05 3.63 -19.79
CA HIS A 54 12.39 4.99 -19.39
C HIS A 54 11.48 5.53 -18.27
N GLY A 55 10.54 4.72 -17.77
CA GLY A 55 9.62 5.09 -16.69
C GLY A 55 8.41 5.93 -17.12
N TYR A 56 8.08 5.98 -18.42
CA TYR A 56 6.83 6.55 -18.90
C TYR A 56 6.17 5.68 -19.97
N LEU A 57 4.84 5.64 -20.00
CA LEU A 57 4.10 4.74 -20.87
C LEU A 57 2.84 5.41 -21.43
N TYR A 58 2.65 5.33 -22.75
CA TYR A 58 1.34 5.52 -23.37
C TYR A 58 0.46 4.30 -23.08
N CYS A 59 -0.50 4.48 -22.17
CA CYS A 59 -1.40 3.43 -21.70
C CYS A 59 -2.60 3.22 -22.61
N GLY A 60 -2.93 4.19 -23.47
CA GLY A 60 -4.10 4.11 -24.36
C GLY A 60 -4.80 5.45 -24.57
N PRO A 61 -6.07 5.44 -25.00
CA PRO A 61 -6.84 6.67 -25.24
C PRO A 61 -7.08 7.46 -23.93
N SER A 62 -7.81 8.57 -24.04
CA SER A 62 -8.18 9.40 -22.90
C SER A 62 -8.72 8.55 -21.73
N GLY A 63 -8.25 8.84 -20.52
CA GLY A 63 -8.58 8.09 -19.30
C GLY A 63 -7.63 6.93 -18.97
N ALA A 64 -7.01 6.28 -19.96
CA ALA A 64 -6.21 5.07 -19.74
C ALA A 64 -5.04 5.27 -18.76
N GLY A 65 -4.32 6.39 -18.86
CA GLY A 65 -3.22 6.70 -17.94
C GLY A 65 -3.67 6.86 -16.49
N HIS A 66 -4.80 7.54 -16.27
CA HIS A 66 -5.39 7.69 -14.94
C HIS A 66 -5.94 6.37 -14.39
N PHE A 67 -6.50 5.51 -15.25
CA PHE A 67 -6.96 4.18 -14.84
C PHE A 67 -5.79 3.31 -14.37
N VAL A 68 -4.68 3.26 -15.12
CA VAL A 68 -3.47 2.53 -14.69
C VAL A 68 -2.91 3.11 -13.38
N LYS A 69 -2.89 4.44 -13.24
CA LYS A 69 -2.47 5.11 -12.00
C LYS A 69 -3.39 4.81 -10.80
N MET A 70 -4.68 4.70 -11.03
CA MET A 70 -5.67 4.34 -10.02
C MET A 70 -5.36 2.95 -9.47
N VAL A 71 -5.23 1.94 -10.35
CA VAL A 71 -4.89 0.56 -9.96
C VAL A 71 -3.52 0.48 -9.28
N HIS A 72 -2.52 1.24 -9.74
CA HIS A 72 -1.24 1.39 -9.05
C HIS A 72 -1.43 1.77 -7.57
N ASN A 73 -2.30 2.75 -7.28
CA ASN A 73 -2.57 3.17 -5.90
C ASN A 73 -3.34 2.11 -5.09
N GLY A 74 -4.24 1.36 -5.73
CA GLY A 74 -4.86 0.21 -5.10
C GLY A 74 -3.84 -0.85 -4.67
N ILE A 75 -2.90 -1.20 -5.55
CA ILE A 75 -1.79 -2.12 -5.24
C ILE A 75 -0.91 -1.57 -4.11
N GLU A 76 -0.57 -0.26 -4.15
CA GLU A 76 0.19 0.41 -3.10
C GLU A 76 -0.46 0.22 -1.71
N TYR A 77 -1.79 0.33 -1.61
CA TYR A 77 -2.51 0.11 -0.35
C TYR A 77 -2.34 -1.32 0.17
N GLY A 78 -2.47 -2.32 -0.72
CA GLY A 78 -2.28 -3.72 -0.36
C GLY A 78 -0.85 -4.02 0.12
N LEU A 79 0.16 -3.48 -0.56
CA LEU A 79 1.57 -3.65 -0.18
C LEU A 79 1.87 -3.03 1.19
N MET A 80 1.40 -1.80 1.43
CA MET A 80 1.55 -1.14 2.74
C MET A 80 0.88 -1.95 3.85
N GLN A 81 -0.33 -2.45 3.61
CA GLN A 81 -1.08 -3.23 4.58
C GLN A 81 -0.37 -4.54 4.94
N ALA A 82 0.21 -5.23 3.94
CA ALA A 82 0.96 -6.46 4.17
C ALA A 82 2.17 -6.27 5.10
N TYR A 83 2.92 -5.17 4.93
CA TYR A 83 4.00 -4.83 5.88
C TYR A 83 3.44 -4.45 7.24
N ALA A 84 2.40 -3.62 7.30
CA ALA A 84 1.83 -3.16 8.57
C ALA A 84 1.37 -4.33 9.45
N GLU A 85 0.63 -5.28 8.89
CA GLU A 85 0.17 -6.47 9.61
C GLU A 85 1.34 -7.37 10.06
N GLY A 86 2.32 -7.61 9.17
CA GLY A 86 3.49 -8.41 9.51
C GLY A 86 4.31 -7.82 10.66
N LEU A 87 4.52 -6.51 10.66
CA LEU A 87 5.27 -5.83 11.72
C LEU A 87 4.47 -5.74 13.02
N ASP A 88 3.15 -5.61 12.95
CA ASP A 88 2.29 -5.65 14.14
C ASP A 88 2.29 -7.04 14.80
N ILE A 89 2.39 -8.12 14.00
CA ILE A 89 2.62 -9.47 14.56
C ILE A 89 3.92 -9.52 15.37
N PHE A 90 5.02 -8.94 14.87
CA PHE A 90 6.28 -8.88 15.63
C PHE A 90 6.15 -8.04 16.89
N ARG A 91 5.43 -6.92 16.82
CA ARG A 91 5.16 -6.08 17.98
C ARG A 91 4.44 -6.82 19.10
N ASN A 92 3.56 -7.75 18.74
CA ASN A 92 2.78 -8.55 19.68
C ASN A 92 3.44 -9.89 20.04
N ALA A 93 4.62 -10.20 19.50
CA ALA A 93 5.33 -11.46 19.74
C ALA A 93 5.79 -11.64 21.21
N GLY A 94 5.82 -10.58 22.01
CA GLY A 94 6.10 -10.61 23.45
C GLY A 94 4.87 -10.75 24.36
N SER A 95 3.66 -10.95 23.79
CA SER A 95 2.41 -10.93 24.56
C SER A 95 2.38 -11.95 25.70
N LYS A 96 1.77 -11.57 26.82
CA LYS A 96 1.58 -12.44 28.00
C LYS A 96 0.57 -13.56 27.76
N ASP A 97 -0.23 -13.46 26.70
CA ASP A 97 -1.18 -14.50 26.31
C ASP A 97 -0.53 -15.65 25.56
N LEU A 98 0.73 -15.47 25.10
CA LEU A 98 1.51 -16.52 24.46
C LEU A 98 2.20 -17.40 25.50
N ASP A 99 2.52 -18.63 25.10
CA ASP A 99 3.41 -19.50 25.85
C ASP A 99 4.74 -18.77 26.17
N PRO A 100 5.24 -18.79 27.42
CA PRO A 100 6.51 -18.16 27.78
C PRO A 100 7.67 -18.50 26.85
N ASP A 101 7.74 -19.72 26.32
CA ASP A 101 8.82 -20.16 25.43
C ASP A 101 8.69 -19.62 23.99
N LEU A 102 7.56 -18.98 23.66
CA LEU A 102 7.27 -18.35 22.37
C LEU A 102 7.18 -16.81 22.45
N ARG A 103 7.65 -16.22 23.56
CA ARG A 103 7.69 -14.77 23.72
C ARG A 103 9.01 -14.21 23.25
N TYR A 104 8.94 -13.31 22.28
CA TYR A 104 10.13 -12.68 21.69
C TYR A 104 10.10 -11.18 21.93
N ASP A 105 11.25 -10.64 22.35
CA ASP A 105 11.53 -9.21 22.28
C ASP A 105 12.31 -8.96 20.99
N LEU A 106 11.62 -8.40 20.00
CA LEU A 106 12.12 -8.27 18.63
C LEU A 106 12.45 -6.82 18.32
N ASP A 107 13.66 -6.58 17.80
CA ASP A 107 14.01 -5.30 17.21
C ASP A 107 13.44 -5.18 15.80
N ILE A 108 12.28 -4.52 15.71
CA ILE A 108 11.54 -4.37 14.46
C ILE A 108 12.29 -3.47 13.46
N ALA A 109 13.09 -2.50 13.94
CA ALA A 109 13.89 -1.64 13.07
C ALA A 109 15.01 -2.44 12.39
N ASP A 110 15.73 -3.26 13.15
CA ASP A 110 16.76 -4.16 12.61
C ASP A 110 16.17 -5.24 11.69
N ILE A 111 14.97 -5.77 12.00
CA ILE A 111 14.27 -6.70 11.12
C ILE A 111 13.91 -6.03 9.78
N ALA A 112 13.38 -4.80 9.81
CA ALA A 112 13.09 -4.06 8.59
C ALA A 112 14.37 -3.80 7.78
N GLU A 113 15.48 -3.44 8.44
CA GLU A 113 16.77 -3.17 7.79
C GLU A 113 17.41 -4.42 7.18
N VAL A 114 17.38 -5.57 7.87
CA VAL A 114 17.96 -6.82 7.34
C VAL A 114 17.21 -7.31 6.11
N TRP A 115 15.88 -7.12 6.05
CA TRP A 115 15.07 -7.50 4.89
C TRP A 115 15.37 -6.70 3.63
N ARG A 116 16.06 -5.55 3.72
CA ARG A 116 16.41 -4.75 2.54
C ARG A 116 17.48 -5.40 1.66
N ARG A 117 18.21 -6.39 2.16
CA ARG A 117 19.35 -7.00 1.47
C ARG A 117 19.17 -8.51 1.32
N GLY A 118 18.88 -8.95 0.09
CA GLY A 118 18.79 -10.36 -0.26
C GLY A 118 17.47 -11.06 0.10
N SER A 119 16.54 -10.37 0.77
CA SER A 119 15.20 -10.90 0.99
C SER A 119 14.31 -10.75 -0.23
N VAL A 120 13.25 -11.56 -0.31
CA VAL A 120 12.23 -11.51 -1.37
C VAL A 120 11.34 -10.27 -1.26
N VAL A 121 11.20 -9.71 -0.06
CA VAL A 121 10.33 -8.56 0.22
C VAL A 121 11.07 -7.22 0.18
N ALA A 122 12.31 -7.19 -0.30
CA ALA A 122 13.01 -5.92 -0.51
C ALA A 122 12.24 -5.03 -1.48
N SER A 123 11.90 -3.81 -1.06
CA SER A 123 11.10 -2.87 -1.85
C SER A 123 11.27 -1.43 -1.37
N TRP A 124 10.85 -0.46 -2.18
CA TRP A 124 10.88 0.94 -1.80
C TRP A 124 10.01 1.25 -0.57
N LEU A 125 8.86 0.60 -0.41
CA LEU A 125 8.03 0.76 0.79
C LEU A 125 8.75 0.25 2.04
N LEU A 126 9.46 -0.87 1.95
CA LEU A 126 10.28 -1.38 3.05
C LEU A 126 11.43 -0.41 3.38
N ASP A 127 12.08 0.19 2.38
CA ASP A 127 13.12 1.21 2.61
C ASP A 127 12.58 2.39 3.43
N LEU A 128 11.36 2.84 3.13
CA LEU A 128 10.69 3.92 3.85
C LEU A 128 10.29 3.49 5.27
N THR A 129 9.80 2.26 5.43
CA THR A 129 9.46 1.70 6.75
C THR A 129 10.69 1.58 7.65
N ALA A 130 11.82 1.09 7.12
CA ALA A 130 13.07 1.01 7.86
C ALA A 130 13.57 2.40 8.29
N GLN A 131 13.51 3.40 7.39
CA GLN A 131 13.84 4.79 7.73
C GLN A 131 12.98 5.31 8.89
N ALA A 132 11.65 5.16 8.80
CA ALA A 132 10.73 5.62 9.84
C ALA A 132 10.97 4.92 11.20
N LEU A 133 11.26 3.62 11.19
CA LEU A 133 11.52 2.85 12.41
C LEU A 133 12.87 3.18 13.06
N VAL A 134 13.87 3.56 12.27
CA VAL A 134 15.16 4.06 12.81
C VAL A 134 14.97 5.43 13.46
N GLU A 135 14.15 6.29 12.87
CA GLU A 135 13.84 7.61 13.42
C GLU A 135 13.00 7.52 14.71
N ASP A 136 11.99 6.64 14.74
CA ASP A 136 11.14 6.37 15.91
C ASP A 136 10.71 4.88 15.93
N PRO A 137 11.39 4.02 16.71
CA PRO A 137 11.06 2.59 16.82
C PRO A 137 9.66 2.29 17.37
N THR A 138 8.99 3.30 17.93
CA THR A 138 7.64 3.16 18.47
C THR A 138 6.57 3.80 17.60
N LEU A 139 6.96 4.57 16.59
CA LEU A 139 6.08 5.38 15.75
C LEU A 139 5.13 6.27 16.59
N SER A 140 5.61 6.76 17.73
CA SER A 140 4.85 7.53 18.73
C SER A 140 4.24 8.82 18.20
N ASN A 141 4.79 9.39 17.12
CA ASN A 141 4.26 10.58 16.47
C ASN A 141 3.03 10.31 15.58
N TYR A 142 2.62 9.05 15.42
CA TYR A 142 1.48 8.66 14.60
C TYR A 142 0.32 8.17 15.46
N THR A 143 -0.88 8.68 15.21
CA THR A 143 -2.09 8.31 15.97
C THR A 143 -2.70 6.98 15.56
N GLY A 144 -2.25 6.39 14.44
CA GLY A 144 -2.87 5.22 13.82
C GLY A 144 -4.06 5.55 12.90
N VAL A 145 -4.48 6.81 12.79
CA VAL A 145 -5.55 7.23 11.88
C VAL A 145 -5.01 7.38 10.45
N VAL A 146 -5.48 6.53 9.52
CA VAL A 146 -4.96 6.50 8.14
C VAL A 146 -5.99 7.05 7.15
N ALA A 147 -5.61 8.13 6.45
CA ALA A 147 -6.43 8.72 5.40
C ALA A 147 -6.40 7.92 4.08
N ASP A 148 -7.39 8.17 3.23
CA ASP A 148 -7.47 7.65 1.87
C ASP A 148 -7.83 8.77 0.89
N SER A 149 -7.12 8.88 -0.25
CA SER A 149 -7.27 10.00 -1.22
C SER A 149 -8.29 9.75 -2.33
N GLY A 150 -8.87 8.55 -2.40
CA GLY A 150 -9.90 8.18 -3.37
C GLY A 150 -9.52 7.07 -4.34
N GLU A 151 -8.27 7.01 -4.83
CA GLU A 151 -7.87 6.04 -5.86
C GLU A 151 -8.01 4.58 -5.41
N GLY A 152 -7.77 4.30 -4.12
CA GLY A 152 -8.06 2.99 -3.54
C GLY A 152 -9.54 2.62 -3.66
N ARG A 153 -10.45 3.57 -3.41
CA ARG A 153 -11.90 3.34 -3.58
C ARG A 153 -12.27 3.08 -5.04
N TRP A 154 -11.75 3.90 -5.95
CA TRP A 154 -12.02 3.76 -7.38
C TRP A 154 -11.51 2.42 -7.93
N THR A 155 -10.37 1.93 -7.43
CA THR A 155 -9.86 0.59 -7.78
C THR A 155 -10.84 -0.51 -7.40
N ILE A 156 -11.40 -0.48 -6.19
CA ILE A 156 -12.37 -1.50 -5.75
C ILE A 156 -13.69 -1.38 -6.51
N MET A 157 -14.15 -0.17 -6.79
CA MET A 157 -15.36 0.01 -7.61
C MET A 157 -15.18 -0.53 -9.03
N ALA A 158 -14.04 -0.26 -9.68
CA ALA A 158 -13.73 -0.85 -10.98
C ALA A 158 -13.70 -2.38 -10.92
N ALA A 159 -13.07 -2.96 -9.90
CA ALA A 159 -13.05 -4.41 -9.73
C ALA A 159 -14.46 -5.02 -9.54
N ILE A 160 -15.36 -4.32 -8.84
CA ILE A 160 -16.77 -4.73 -8.70
C ILE A 160 -17.48 -4.69 -10.06
N GLU A 161 -17.32 -3.61 -10.82
CA GLU A 161 -17.92 -3.46 -12.15
C GLU A 161 -17.42 -4.53 -13.14
N GLU A 162 -16.15 -4.92 -13.01
CA GLU A 162 -15.51 -5.94 -13.85
C GLU A 162 -15.74 -7.38 -13.35
N GLY A 163 -16.26 -7.57 -12.14
CA GLY A 163 -16.42 -8.88 -11.51
C GLY A 163 -15.10 -9.56 -11.13
N VAL A 164 -14.07 -8.78 -10.79
CA VAL A 164 -12.73 -9.26 -10.43
C VAL A 164 -12.59 -9.34 -8.90
N PRO A 165 -12.20 -10.51 -8.33
CA PRO A 165 -11.96 -10.64 -6.90
C PRO A 165 -10.68 -9.90 -6.47
N VAL A 166 -10.79 -9.04 -5.46
CA VAL A 166 -9.71 -8.17 -4.97
C VAL A 166 -9.67 -8.14 -3.44
N ASP A 167 -9.60 -9.31 -2.81
CA ASP A 167 -9.73 -9.47 -1.36
C ASP A 167 -8.70 -8.65 -0.56
N VAL A 168 -7.42 -8.75 -0.95
CA VAL A 168 -6.32 -8.02 -0.30
C VAL A 168 -6.49 -6.51 -0.44
N LEU A 169 -6.83 -6.04 -1.64
CA LEU A 169 -6.98 -4.60 -1.89
C LEU A 169 -8.19 -4.05 -1.13
N SER A 170 -9.29 -4.80 -1.09
CA SER A 170 -10.51 -4.43 -0.35
C SER A 170 -10.24 -4.36 1.15
N ALA A 171 -9.59 -5.38 1.71
CA ALA A 171 -9.23 -5.40 3.13
C ALA A 171 -8.31 -4.23 3.50
N SER A 172 -7.30 -3.93 2.67
CA SER A 172 -6.40 -2.79 2.90
C SER A 172 -7.11 -1.43 2.92
N LEU A 173 -8.16 -1.28 2.11
CA LEU A 173 -9.01 -0.08 2.14
C LEU A 173 -9.89 -0.03 3.39
N TYR A 174 -10.47 -1.17 3.80
CA TYR A 174 -11.34 -1.24 4.98
C TYR A 174 -10.59 -0.98 6.28
N VAL A 175 -9.32 -1.37 6.40
CA VAL A 175 -8.48 -1.01 7.56
C VAL A 175 -8.37 0.51 7.71
N ARG A 176 -8.19 1.25 6.61
CA ARG A 176 -8.19 2.73 6.66
C ARG A 176 -9.53 3.28 7.12
N PHE A 177 -10.63 2.67 6.70
CA PHE A 177 -11.96 3.06 7.17
C PHE A 177 -12.13 2.81 8.66
N ARG A 178 -11.72 1.61 9.11
CA ARG A 178 -11.76 1.19 10.51
C ARG A 178 -10.90 2.08 11.40
N SER A 179 -9.71 2.47 10.95
CA SER A 179 -8.76 3.28 11.71
C SER A 179 -9.29 4.66 12.14
N ARG A 180 -10.39 5.11 11.51
CA ARG A 180 -11.06 6.40 11.79
C ARG A 180 -12.25 6.28 12.74
N GLN A 181 -12.48 5.10 13.31
CA GLN A 181 -13.68 4.79 14.07
C GLN A 181 -13.34 3.96 15.32
N ASP A 182 -13.79 4.41 16.50
CA ASP A 182 -13.62 3.66 17.75
C ASP A 182 -14.50 2.39 17.76
N HIS A 183 -15.82 2.59 17.80
CA HIS A 183 -16.84 1.55 17.63
C HIS A 183 -17.99 2.10 16.78
N THR A 184 -18.55 1.26 15.93
CA THR A 184 -19.64 1.63 15.02
C THR A 184 -20.97 1.07 15.51
N PHE A 185 -22.03 1.40 14.78
CA PHE A 185 -23.32 0.78 14.99
C PHE A 185 -23.29 -0.74 14.78
N ALA A 186 -22.40 -1.25 13.91
CA ALA A 186 -22.30 -2.68 13.63
C ALA A 186 -21.96 -3.48 14.91
N GLU A 187 -20.98 -3.04 15.70
CA GLU A 187 -20.62 -3.71 16.96
C GLU A 187 -21.77 -3.68 17.97
N LYS A 188 -22.50 -2.57 18.05
CA LYS A 188 -23.68 -2.47 18.92
C LYS A 188 -24.77 -3.47 18.50
N VAL A 189 -24.97 -3.66 17.19
CA VAL A 189 -25.90 -4.67 16.67
C VAL A 189 -25.40 -6.09 17.00
N LEU A 190 -24.10 -6.36 16.94
CA LEU A 190 -23.53 -7.65 17.37
C LEU A 190 -23.82 -7.92 18.85
N SER A 191 -23.57 -6.95 19.74
CA SER A 191 -23.86 -7.07 21.17
C SER A 191 -25.36 -7.28 21.42
N ALA A 192 -26.22 -6.53 20.73
CA ALA A 192 -27.66 -6.68 20.82
C ALA A 192 -28.12 -8.09 20.36
N MET A 193 -27.59 -8.61 19.26
CA MET A 193 -27.90 -9.98 18.80
C MET A 193 -27.47 -11.01 19.84
N ARG A 194 -26.22 -10.95 20.33
CA ARG A 194 -25.70 -11.86 21.37
C ARG A 194 -26.54 -11.85 22.64
N GLN A 195 -27.05 -10.69 23.02
CA GLN A 195 -27.97 -10.56 24.14
C GLN A 195 -29.32 -11.24 23.83
N LYS A 196 -29.91 -10.98 22.66
CA LYS A 196 -31.25 -11.45 22.31
C LYS A 196 -31.35 -12.95 22.06
N PHE A 197 -30.35 -13.57 21.42
CA PHE A 197 -30.40 -15.02 21.17
C PHE A 197 -29.77 -15.84 22.31
N GLY A 198 -28.70 -15.33 22.94
CA GLY A 198 -27.86 -16.10 23.87
C GLY A 198 -27.85 -15.61 25.30
N GLY A 199 -28.56 -14.52 25.61
CA GLY A 199 -28.57 -13.91 26.95
C GLY A 199 -27.23 -13.29 27.36
N HIS A 200 -26.28 -13.12 26.44
CA HIS A 200 -24.97 -12.53 26.76
C HIS A 200 -25.12 -11.05 27.08
N VAL A 201 -24.83 -10.68 28.33
CA VAL A 201 -24.77 -9.27 28.75
C VAL A 201 -23.40 -8.72 28.41
N GLU A 202 -23.37 -7.66 27.59
CA GLU A 202 -22.15 -6.90 27.31
C GLU A 202 -21.68 -6.21 28.60
N ARG A 203 -20.38 -6.34 28.92
CA ARG A 203 -19.80 -5.63 30.06
C ARG A 203 -19.54 -4.17 29.66
N PRO A 204 -19.88 -3.19 30.52
CA PRO A 204 -19.47 -1.81 30.30
C PRO A 204 -17.94 -1.72 30.17
N SER A 205 -17.45 -0.86 29.29
CA SER A 205 -16.01 -0.61 29.14
C SER A 205 -15.42 -0.09 30.46
N GLY A 206 -14.52 -0.87 31.08
CA GLY A 206 -13.79 -0.50 32.31
C GLY A 206 -14.07 -1.33 33.57
N GLY A 207 -14.68 -2.52 33.46
CA GLY A 207 -14.91 -3.44 34.60
C GLY A 207 -14.24 -4.79 34.45
#